data_AF-A0A1A2Z4G8-F1
#
_entry.id   AF-A0A1A2Z4G8-F1
#
_cell.length_a   1.000
_cell.length_b   1.000
_cell.length_c   1.000
_cell.angle_alpha   90.00
_cell.angle_beta   90.00
_cell.angle_gamma   90.00
#
_symmetry.space_group_name_H-M   'P 1'
#
loop_
_entity.id
_entity.type
_entity.pdbx_description
1 polymer ?
#
loop_
_entity_poly.entity_id
_entity_poly.type
_entity_poly.pdbx_seq_one_letter_code
_entity_poly.pdbx_strand_id
1 'polypeptide(L)'
;MGAELVRRSGLSAYLWGDLAPKPLVEELRRQSAALLSRGQRSGAIRQDVTSADVTATIWALRGISAAGGADDLWRRHLDTVLRGLSGPD
;
A
#
# COMPACT_ATOMS: atom_id res chain seq x y z
N MET A 1 3.50 18.57 -6.30
CA MET A 1 3.42 17.51 -7.34
C MET A 1 2.67 16.30 -6.79
N GLY A 2 1.37 16.44 -6.48
CA GLY A 2 0.56 15.36 -5.86
C GLY A 2 -0.73 15.04 -6.61
N ALA A 3 -1.32 16.03 -7.28
CA ALA A 3 -2.61 15.89 -7.97
C ALA A 3 -2.54 15.16 -9.33
N GLU A 4 -1.37 15.11 -9.97
CA GLU A 4 -1.21 14.48 -11.30
C GLU A 4 -1.17 12.95 -11.22
N LEU A 5 -0.86 12.39 -10.06
CA LEU A 5 -0.73 10.95 -9.83
C LEU A 5 -2.09 10.24 -9.70
N VAL A 6 -3.13 10.97 -9.29
CA VAL A 6 -4.48 10.43 -9.05
C VAL A 6 -5.24 10.17 -10.36
N ARG A 7 -4.90 10.85 -11.46
CA ARG A 7 -5.64 10.76 -12.74
C ARG A 7 -5.27 9.56 -13.60
N ARG A 8 -4.25 8.78 -13.22
CA ARG A 8 -3.79 7.58 -13.95
C ARG A 8 -3.90 6.35 -13.07
N SER A 9 -5.07 5.72 -13.07
CA SER A 9 -5.26 4.32 -12.64
C SER A 9 -4.24 3.35 -13.28
N GLY A 10 -3.63 3.73 -14.41
CA GLY A 10 -2.55 3.01 -15.09
C GLY A 10 -1.17 3.02 -14.42
N LEU A 11 -0.89 3.89 -13.43
CA LEU A 11 0.40 3.87 -12.73
C LEU A 11 0.54 2.69 -11.77
N SER A 12 -0.57 2.08 -11.34
CA SER A 12 -0.49 0.82 -10.61
C SER A 12 0.21 -0.25 -11.45
N ALA A 13 -0.05 -0.35 -12.76
CA ALA A 13 0.65 -1.27 -13.66
C ALA A 13 2.14 -0.91 -13.87
N TYR A 14 2.46 0.40 -13.91
CA TYR A 14 3.84 0.88 -14.07
C TYR A 14 4.70 0.71 -12.80
N LEU A 15 4.09 0.72 -11.61
CA LEU A 15 4.78 0.57 -10.32
C LEU A 15 5.24 -0.86 -10.02
N TRP A 16 4.64 -1.86 -10.68
CA TRP A 16 5.06 -3.27 -10.57
C TRP A 16 6.11 -3.68 -11.61
N GLY A 17 6.20 -2.96 -12.74
CA GLY A 17 7.01 -3.34 -13.90
C GLY A 17 6.70 -4.76 -14.43
N ASP A 18 7.56 -5.27 -15.32
CA ASP A 18 7.54 -6.66 -15.86
C ASP A 18 7.87 -7.76 -14.82
N LEU A 19 7.92 -7.47 -13.52
CA LEU A 19 8.66 -8.28 -12.53
C LEU A 19 7.81 -9.12 -11.55
N ALA A 20 6.48 -9.16 -11.70
CA ALA A 20 5.66 -10.08 -10.91
C ALA A 20 4.63 -10.76 -11.81
N PRO A 21 4.50 -12.10 -11.76
CA PRO A 21 3.44 -12.82 -12.44
C PRO A 21 2.09 -12.15 -12.19
N LYS A 22 1.34 -11.83 -13.25
CA LYS A 22 0.00 -11.21 -13.15
C LYS A 22 -0.89 -11.87 -12.09
N PRO A 23 -0.92 -13.21 -11.93
CA PRO A 23 -1.71 -13.84 -10.88
C PRO A 23 -1.35 -13.40 -9.46
N LEU A 24 -0.06 -13.17 -9.18
CA LEU A 24 0.41 -12.72 -7.85
C LEU A 24 0.04 -11.26 -7.61
N VAL A 25 0.14 -10.41 -8.63
CA VAL A 25 -0.30 -9.00 -8.53
C VAL A 25 -1.80 -8.92 -8.28
N GLU A 26 -2.59 -9.74 -8.98
CA GLU A 26 -4.05 -9.80 -8.77
C GLU A 26 -4.42 -10.36 -7.40
N GLU A 27 -3.73 -11.39 -6.92
CA GLU A 27 -3.95 -11.91 -5.57
C GLU A 27 -3.63 -10.86 -4.51
N LEU A 28 -2.50 -10.17 -4.63
CA LEU A 28 -2.12 -9.11 -3.71
C LEU A 28 -3.15 -7.97 -3.71
N ARG A 29 -3.64 -7.56 -4.89
CA ARG A 29 -4.71 -6.54 -5.01
C ARG A 29 -5.99 -6.99 -4.30
N ARG A 30 -6.41 -8.24 -4.50
CA ARG A 30 -7.60 -8.80 -3.84
C ARG A 30 -7.46 -8.82 -2.33
N GLN A 31 -6.34 -9.33 -1.82
CA GLN A 31 -6.06 -9.40 -0.39
C GLN A 31 -6.00 -7.99 0.24
N SER A 32 -5.30 -7.07 -0.42
CA SER A 32 -5.18 -5.67 0.02
C SER A 32 -6.55 -4.99 0.09
N ALA A 33 -7.39 -5.15 -0.93
CA ALA A 33 -8.74 -4.59 -0.95
C ALA A 33 -9.63 -5.20 0.14
N ALA A 34 -9.53 -6.51 0.38
CA ALA A 34 -10.27 -7.18 1.44
C ALA A 34 -9.85 -6.69 2.84
N LEU A 35 -8.56 -6.52 3.07
CA LEU A 35 -8.02 -6.00 4.33
C LEU A 35 -8.44 -4.54 4.56
N LEU A 36 -8.32 -3.69 3.52
CA LEU A 36 -8.77 -2.30 3.57
C LEU A 36 -10.26 -2.22 3.91
N SER A 37 -11.10 -2.99 3.21
CA SER A 37 -12.54 -3.03 3.47
C SER A 37 -12.87 -3.52 4.89
N ARG A 38 -12.12 -4.47 5.44
CA ARG A 38 -12.31 -4.91 6.84
C ARG A 38 -11.90 -3.82 7.83
N GLY A 39 -10.74 -3.19 7.64
CA GLY A 39 -10.26 -2.11 8.50
C GLY A 39 -11.18 -0.88 8.48
N GLN A 40 -11.72 -0.54 7.30
CA GLN A 40 -12.70 0.53 7.16
C GLN A 40 -14.03 0.19 7.85
N ARG A 41 -14.54 -1.04 7.68
CA ARG A 41 -15.79 -1.46 8.35
C ARG A 41 -15.68 -1.50 9.86
N SER A 42 -14.51 -1.78 10.41
CA SER A 42 -14.29 -1.78 11.86
C SER A 42 -13.93 -0.41 12.43
N GLY A 43 -13.82 0.64 11.59
CA GLY A 43 -13.36 1.96 12.00
C GLY A 43 -11.85 2.08 12.25
N ALA A 44 -11.08 1.00 12.06
CA ALA A 44 -9.64 1.00 12.30
C ALA A 44 -8.85 1.80 11.25
N ILE A 45 -9.41 1.97 10.05
CA ILE A 45 -8.83 2.72 8.93
C ILE A 45 -9.84 3.78 8.47
N ARG A 46 -9.36 4.99 8.14
CA ARG A 46 -10.24 6.05 7.60
C ARG A 46 -10.89 5.65 6.28
N GLN A 47 -12.10 6.16 6.06
CA GLN A 47 -12.88 5.87 4.85
C GLN A 47 -12.30 6.50 3.57
N ASP A 48 -11.45 7.51 3.70
CA ASP A 48 -10.79 8.18 2.58
C ASP A 48 -9.54 7.45 2.06
N VAL A 49 -9.05 6.45 2.80
CA VAL A 49 -7.91 5.63 2.38
C VAL A 49 -8.32 4.73 1.21
N THR A 50 -7.48 4.71 0.18
CA THR A 50 -7.74 4.02 -1.08
C THR A 50 -6.81 2.83 -1.28
N SER A 51 -7.18 1.94 -2.21
CA SER A 51 -6.29 0.87 -2.67
C SER A 51 -4.98 1.41 -3.29
N ALA A 52 -4.95 2.66 -3.76
CA ALA A 52 -3.74 3.30 -4.27
C ALA A 52 -2.76 3.61 -3.12
N ASP A 53 -3.25 4.05 -1.96
CA ASP A 53 -2.44 4.30 -0.77
C ASP A 53 -1.84 3.00 -0.23
N VAL A 54 -2.63 1.92 -0.23
CA VAL A 54 -2.14 0.57 0.13
C VAL A 54 -1.06 0.09 -0.85
N THR A 55 -1.27 0.31 -2.15
CA THR A 55 -0.29 -0.04 -3.20
C THR A 55 1.02 0.75 -3.02
N ALA A 56 0.93 2.05 -2.74
CA ALA A 56 2.09 2.90 -2.49
C ALA A 56 2.86 2.44 -1.24
N THR A 57 2.16 2.06 -0.18
CA THR A 57 2.75 1.50 1.04
C THR A 57 3.54 0.23 0.75
N ILE A 58 2.95 -0.72 0.01
CA ILE A 58 3.63 -1.96 -0.37
C ILE A 58 4.88 -1.69 -1.21
N TRP A 59 4.81 -0.73 -2.13
CA TRP A 59 5.96 -0.33 -2.96
C TRP A 59 7.10 0.26 -2.12
N ALA A 60 6.79 1.13 -1.16
CA ALA A 60 7.77 1.67 -0.23
C ALA A 60 8.44 0.55 0.59
N LEU A 61 7.66 -0.41 1.10
CA LEU A 61 8.20 -1.55 1.85
C LEU A 61 9.12 -2.42 0.99
N ARG A 62 8.77 -2.68 -0.28
CA ARG A 62 9.66 -3.39 -1.21
C ARG A 62 11.00 -2.67 -1.35
N GLY A 63 10.99 -1.34 -1.52
CA GLY A 63 12.21 -0.55 -1.63
C GLY A 63 13.07 -0.62 -0.38
N ILE A 64 12.44 -0.53 0.81
CA ILE A 64 13.12 -0.64 2.10
C ILE A 64 13.75 -2.03 2.28
N SER A 65 13.01 -3.09 1.97
CA SER A 65 13.52 -4.46 2.06
C SER A 65 14.66 -4.71 1.08
N ALA A 66 14.57 -4.17 -0.14
CA ALA A 66 15.62 -4.32 -1.15
C ALA A 66 16.91 -3.56 -0.82
N ALA A 67 16.81 -2.47 -0.04
CA ALA A 67 17.97 -1.67 0.37
C ALA A 67 18.85 -2.36 1.42
N GLY A 68 18.45 -3.53 1.95
CA GLY A 68 19.26 -4.31 2.89
C GLY A 68 19.54 -3.61 4.22
N GLY A 69 18.66 -2.69 4.63
CA GLY A 69 18.74 -2.02 5.93
C GLY A 69 18.48 -2.98 7.10
N ALA A 70 18.65 -2.49 8.34
CA ALA A 70 18.38 -3.27 9.54
C ALA A 70 17.00 -3.96 9.49
N ASP A 71 16.92 -5.20 9.97
CA ASP A 71 15.76 -6.11 9.82
C ASP A 71 14.41 -5.52 10.28
N ASP A 72 14.42 -4.49 11.12
CA ASP A 72 13.22 -3.83 11.66
C ASP A 72 12.84 -2.52 10.94
N LEU A 73 13.63 -2.03 9.98
CA LEU A 73 13.36 -0.75 9.32
C LEU A 73 12.01 -0.76 8.59
N TRP A 74 11.68 -1.85 7.91
CA TRP A 74 10.39 -2.01 7.24
C TRP A 74 9.23 -2.05 8.25
N ARG A 75 9.43 -2.62 9.44
CA ARG A 75 8.41 -2.67 10.50
C ARG A 75 8.11 -1.28 11.04
N ARG A 76 9.16 -0.50 11.35
CA ARG A 76 9.02 0.88 11.82
C ARG A 76 8.36 1.77 10.78
N HIS A 77 8.70 1.58 9.51
CA HIS A 77 8.05 2.30 8.42
C HIS A 77 6.57 1.94 8.30
N LEU A 78 6.24 0.64 8.30
CA LEU A 78 4.86 0.18 8.25
C LEU A 78 4.03 0.74 9.42
N ASP A 79 4.54 0.67 10.64
CA ASP A 79 3.87 1.21 11.84
C ASP A 79 3.60 2.72 11.71
N THR A 80 4.56 3.47 11.17
CA THR A 80 4.40 4.90 10.90
C THR A 80 3.32 5.17 9.86
N VAL A 81 3.31 4.43 8.76
CA VAL A 81 2.29 4.58 7.71
C VAL A 81 0.92 4.20 8.24
N LEU A 82 0.79 3.08 8.96
CA LEU A 82 -0.48 2.63 9.52
C LEU A 82 -1.10 3.66 10.45
N ARG A 83 -0.32 4.30 11.33
CA ARG A 83 -0.81 5.43 12.15
C ARG A 83 -1.37 6.58 11.31
N GLY A 84 -0.78 6.87 10.15
CA GLY A 84 -1.28 7.89 9.24
C GLY A 84 -2.57 7.51 8.50
N LEU A 85 -2.90 6.22 8.43
CA LEU A 85 -4.11 5.67 7.81
C LEU A 85 -5.23 5.38 8.84
N SER A 86 -4.88 5.33 10.13
CA SER A 86 -5.80 5.01 11.22
C SER A 86 -6.97 5.96 11.30
N GLY A 87 -8.14 5.40 11.65
CA GLY A 87 -9.35 6.16 11.98
C GLY A 87 -9.11 7.15 13.13
N PRO A 88 -9.94 8.21 13.26
CA PRO A 88 -9.94 9.01 14.47
C PRO A 88 -10.26 8.12 15.68
N ASP A 89 -9.51 8.29 16.77
CA ASP A 89 -9.76 7.64 18.06
C ASP A 89 -11.18 7.95 18.59
#